data_AF-A0A453FCR3-F1
#
_entry.id   AF-A0A453FCR3-F1
#
_cell.length_a   1.000
_cell.length_b   1.000
_cell.length_c   1.000
_cell.angle_alpha   90.00
_cell.angle_beta   90.00
_cell.angle_gamma   90.00
#
_symmetry.space_group_name_H-M   'P 1'
#
loop_
_entity.id
_entity.type
_entity.pdbx_description
1 polymer ?
#
loop_
_entity_poly.entity_id
_entity_poly.type
_entity_poly.pdbx_seq_one_letter_code
_entity_poly.pdbx_strand_id
1 'polypeptide(L)'
;MDAFLACPDHSPAAGRSLTPARGAPASSPALISAVQDLYEFICSGPLVERIGYTRERIAESIDRWLWCGSQVSRLFRIDELRLTDAEKSRIYHFYIPVFLWCEDQVADHRSKYNDGDEIPPLVIGVSAPQGSGKTTLVFALDYLFRVSGRNSATLSIDDFYLTAAEQGKLRETHAGNALLEFRGNAGSHDLQFSIDTLESLIKLTKEGTKMKLPRYDK
;
A
#
# COMPACT_ATOMS: atom_id res chain seq x y z
N MET A 1 5.03 52.17 16.26
CA MET A 1 5.82 52.26 15.02
C MET A 1 5.07 51.46 13.96
N ASP A 2 3.82 51.81 13.66
CA ASP A 2 3.35 52.97 12.86
C ASP A 2 3.77 52.79 11.39
N ALA A 3 2.92 52.80 10.36
CA ALA A 3 1.61 53.42 10.16
C ALA A 3 0.82 52.57 9.12
N PHE A 4 -0.50 52.36 9.20
CA PHE A 4 -1.61 53.27 8.85
C PHE A 4 -1.37 54.15 7.60
N LEU A 5 -2.06 53.85 6.50
CA LEU A 5 -2.82 54.87 5.75
C LEU A 5 -3.91 54.22 4.88
N ALA A 6 -5.08 54.86 4.88
CA ALA A 6 -6.37 54.38 4.42
C ALA A 6 -6.70 54.77 2.96
N CYS A 7 -7.78 54.15 2.45
CA CYS A 7 -8.50 54.42 1.22
C CYS A 7 -8.99 55.88 1.05
N PRO A 8 -9.51 56.19 -0.14
CA PRO A 8 -10.79 56.90 -0.23
C PRO A 8 -11.85 56.10 -1.00
N ASP A 9 -13.07 56.22 -0.49
CA ASP A 9 -14.34 55.69 -0.98
C ASP A 9 -14.79 56.31 -2.32
N HIS A 10 -15.36 55.48 -3.19
CA HIS A 10 -16.45 55.88 -4.08
C HIS A 10 -17.42 54.72 -4.30
N SER A 11 -18.70 54.95 -3.98
CA SER A 11 -19.86 54.12 -4.33
C SER A 11 -20.92 55.02 -4.98
N PRO A 12 -21.98 54.48 -5.63
CA PRO A 12 -22.06 53.27 -6.43
C PRO A 12 -22.64 53.54 -7.84
N ALA A 13 -22.30 52.73 -8.84
CA ALA A 13 -23.01 52.69 -10.12
C ALA A 13 -23.52 51.28 -10.38
N ALA A 14 -24.83 51.16 -10.54
CA ALA A 14 -25.57 49.93 -10.77
C ALA A 14 -25.13 49.24 -12.07
N GLY A 15 -24.87 47.93 -12.00
CA GLY A 15 -24.49 47.14 -13.17
C GLY A 15 -24.54 45.64 -12.90
N ARG A 16 -25.71 45.04 -13.20
CA ARG A 16 -25.94 43.62 -13.55
C ARG A 16 -25.23 42.54 -12.73
N SER A 17 -26.02 41.93 -11.84
CA SER A 17 -25.84 40.57 -11.32
C SER A 17 -25.63 39.57 -12.46
N LEU A 18 -24.43 39.00 -12.55
CA LEU A 18 -24.15 37.75 -13.24
C LEU A 18 -23.55 36.78 -12.22
N THR A 19 -24.41 36.12 -11.47
CA THR A 19 -24.06 34.88 -10.77
C THR A 19 -23.69 33.83 -11.82
N PRO A 20 -22.48 33.28 -11.84
CA PRO A 20 -22.25 32.04 -12.58
C PRO A 20 -23.00 30.95 -11.83
N ALA A 21 -23.99 30.34 -12.49
CA ALA A 21 -24.61 29.12 -12.01
C ALA A 21 -23.51 28.08 -11.85
N ARG A 22 -23.20 27.74 -10.60
CA ARG A 22 -22.24 26.69 -10.26
C ARG A 22 -22.92 25.34 -10.48
N GLY A 23 -23.11 25.00 -11.76
CA GLY A 23 -23.55 23.67 -12.16
C GLY A 23 -22.47 22.67 -11.79
N ALA A 24 -22.81 21.66 -11.00
CA ALA A 24 -21.99 20.46 -10.91
C ALA A 24 -21.78 19.92 -12.34
N PRO A 25 -20.57 19.46 -12.71
CA PRO A 25 -20.36 18.90 -14.03
C PRO A 25 -21.30 17.71 -14.20
N ALA A 26 -22.21 17.79 -15.18
CA ALA A 26 -23.08 16.69 -15.53
C ALA A 26 -22.21 15.55 -16.06
N SER A 27 -22.07 14.48 -15.28
CA SER A 27 -21.41 13.25 -15.71
C SER A 27 -22.17 12.65 -16.89
N SER A 28 -21.48 12.39 -18.01
CA SER A 28 -22.08 11.76 -19.19
C SER A 28 -22.66 10.39 -18.86
N PRO A 29 -23.81 9.97 -19.46
CA PRO A 29 -24.38 8.64 -19.27
C PRO A 29 -23.39 7.49 -19.51
N ALA A 30 -22.48 7.65 -20.47
CA ALA A 30 -21.44 6.66 -20.76
C ALA A 30 -20.43 6.49 -19.62
N LEU A 31 -20.08 7.59 -18.93
CA LEU A 31 -19.19 7.56 -17.77
C LEU A 31 -19.86 6.85 -16.59
N ILE A 32 -21.15 7.15 -16.36
CA ILE A 32 -21.95 6.50 -15.32
C ILE A 32 -22.02 4.99 -15.57
N SER A 33 -22.27 4.57 -16.82
CA SER A 33 -22.29 3.15 -17.20
C SER A 33 -20.94 2.47 -16.95
N ALA A 34 -19.83 3.09 -17.38
CA ALA A 34 -18.50 2.50 -17.19
C ALA A 34 -18.12 2.34 -15.71
N VAL A 35 -18.48 3.32 -14.86
CA VAL A 35 -18.28 3.23 -13.41
C VAL A 35 -19.15 2.14 -12.80
N GLN A 36 -20.40 2.00 -13.26
CA GLN A 36 -21.30 0.93 -12.81
C GLN A 36 -20.76 -0.46 -13.18
N ASP A 37 -20.31 -0.65 -14.42
CA ASP A 37 -19.72 -1.92 -14.88
C ASP A 37 -18.45 -2.28 -14.10
N LEU A 38 -17.63 -1.27 -13.77
CA LEU A 38 -16.46 -1.47 -12.92
C LEU A 38 -16.84 -1.77 -11.47
N TYR A 39 -17.85 -1.11 -10.91
CA TYR A 39 -18.35 -1.38 -9.57
C TYR A 39 -18.88 -2.81 -9.45
N GLU A 40 -19.69 -3.27 -10.41
CA GLU A 40 -20.18 -4.65 -10.46
C GLU A 40 -19.04 -5.64 -10.57
N PHE A 41 -18.05 -5.33 -11.41
CA PHE A 41 -16.82 -6.12 -11.51
C PHE A 41 -16.12 -6.19 -10.15
N ILE A 42 -15.84 -5.07 -9.48
CA ILE A 42 -15.19 -5.04 -8.16
C ILE A 42 -15.96 -5.93 -7.16
N CYS A 43 -17.28 -5.78 -7.10
CA CYS A 43 -18.15 -6.55 -6.19
C CYS A 43 -18.13 -8.06 -6.45
N SER A 44 -17.76 -8.50 -7.66
CA SER A 44 -17.61 -9.93 -7.99
C SER A 44 -16.27 -10.53 -7.57
N GLY A 45 -15.36 -9.71 -7.02
CA GLY A 45 -14.01 -10.14 -6.67
C GLY A 45 -13.98 -11.14 -5.50
N PRO A 46 -13.13 -12.18 -5.56
CA PRO A 46 -13.08 -13.26 -4.56
C PRO A 46 -12.57 -12.82 -3.18
N LEU A 47 -11.98 -11.63 -3.07
CA LEU A 47 -11.46 -11.11 -1.81
C LEU A 47 -12.44 -10.20 -1.08
N VAL A 48 -13.49 -9.69 -1.74
CA VAL A 48 -14.42 -8.69 -1.18
C VAL A 48 -15.00 -9.16 0.17
N GLU A 49 -15.62 -10.34 0.18
CA GLU A 49 -16.21 -10.90 1.40
C GLU A 49 -15.13 -11.25 2.44
N ARG A 50 -13.95 -11.70 1.99
CA ARG A 50 -12.84 -12.10 2.89
C ARG A 50 -12.24 -10.92 3.65
N ILE A 51 -12.25 -9.73 3.05
CA ILE A 51 -11.80 -8.51 3.71
C ILE A 51 -12.95 -7.82 4.48
N GLY A 52 -14.13 -8.43 4.53
CA GLY A 52 -15.30 -7.89 5.24
C GLY A 52 -15.94 -6.69 4.55
N TYR A 53 -15.76 -6.54 3.23
CA TYR A 53 -16.38 -5.46 2.46
C TYR A 53 -17.74 -5.91 1.93
N THR A 54 -18.75 -5.05 2.08
CA THR A 54 -20.06 -5.22 1.45
C THR A 54 -20.15 -4.39 0.17
N ARG A 55 -21.19 -4.63 -0.63
CA ARG A 55 -21.50 -3.82 -1.82
C ARG A 55 -21.67 -2.34 -1.46
N GLU A 56 -22.36 -2.06 -0.36
CA GLU A 56 -22.60 -0.72 0.15
C GLU A 56 -21.28 -0.04 0.54
N ARG A 57 -20.40 -0.74 1.29
CA ARG A 57 -19.08 -0.21 1.66
C ARG A 57 -18.21 0.09 0.44
N ILE A 58 -18.27 -0.75 -0.59
CA ILE A 58 -17.57 -0.50 -1.85
C ILE A 58 -18.14 0.75 -2.55
N ALA A 59 -19.47 0.89 -2.61
CA ALA A 59 -20.11 2.04 -3.22
C ALA A 59 -19.75 3.35 -2.51
N GLU A 60 -19.74 3.36 -1.18
CA GLU A 60 -19.34 4.50 -0.35
C GLU A 60 -17.86 4.89 -0.52
N SER A 61 -17.02 3.94 -0.93
CA SER A 61 -15.58 4.12 -1.08
C SER A 61 -15.09 4.03 -2.53
N ILE A 62 -15.98 4.10 -3.53
CA ILE A 62 -15.64 3.81 -4.93
C ILE A 62 -14.53 4.73 -5.46
N ASP A 63 -14.50 5.99 -5.04
CA ASP A 63 -13.44 6.94 -5.40
C ASP A 63 -12.05 6.46 -4.94
N ARG A 64 -11.97 5.79 -3.78
CA ARG A 64 -10.73 5.19 -3.28
C ARG A 64 -10.29 4.04 -4.16
N TRP A 65 -11.23 3.20 -4.62
CA TRP A 65 -10.93 2.11 -5.55
C TRP A 65 -10.42 2.63 -6.89
N LEU A 66 -11.08 3.64 -7.46
CA LEU A 66 -10.66 4.29 -8.71
C LEU A 66 -9.27 4.93 -8.56
N TRP A 67 -9.05 5.66 -7.48
CA TRP A 67 -7.74 6.27 -7.20
C TRP A 67 -6.64 5.21 -7.10
N CYS A 68 -6.86 4.13 -6.34
CA CYS A 68 -5.91 3.03 -6.23
C CYS A 68 -5.66 2.37 -7.60
N GLY A 69 -6.71 2.16 -8.40
CA GLY A 69 -6.62 1.62 -9.75
C GLY A 69 -5.72 2.44 -10.66
N SER A 70 -5.88 3.77 -10.64
CA SER A 70 -5.03 4.70 -11.38
C SER A 70 -3.57 4.68 -10.90
N GLN A 71 -3.35 4.65 -9.58
CA GLN A 71 -2.01 4.56 -8.99
C GLN A 71 -1.29 3.26 -9.39
N VAL A 72 -1.98 2.13 -9.33
CA VAL A 72 -1.42 0.82 -9.70
C VAL A 72 -1.17 0.74 -11.21
N SER A 73 -2.09 1.24 -12.03
CA SER A 73 -1.91 1.29 -13.48
C SER A 73 -0.69 2.12 -13.85
N ARG A 74 -0.52 3.28 -13.21
CA ARG A 74 0.68 4.13 -13.37
C ARG A 74 1.97 3.41 -12.94
N LEU A 75 1.96 2.72 -11.79
CA LEU A 75 3.12 2.00 -11.28
C LEU A 75 3.62 0.95 -12.28
N PHE A 76 2.70 0.19 -12.87
CA PHE A 76 3.02 -0.89 -13.81
C PHE A 76 2.99 -0.46 -15.29
N ARG A 77 2.78 0.84 -15.57
CA ARG A 77 2.68 1.41 -16.93
C ARG A 77 1.61 0.73 -17.79
N ILE A 78 0.47 0.44 -17.19
CA ILE A 78 -0.70 -0.14 -17.84
C ILE A 78 -1.64 0.99 -18.27
N ASP A 79 -2.25 0.87 -19.44
CA ASP A 79 -3.27 1.82 -19.92
C ASP A 79 -4.59 1.58 -19.18
N GLU A 80 -4.90 2.45 -18.21
CA GLU A 80 -6.11 2.39 -17.39
C GLU A 80 -7.41 2.43 -18.21
N LEU A 81 -7.39 3.05 -19.39
CA LEU A 81 -8.57 3.15 -20.27
C LEU A 81 -8.81 1.88 -21.08
N ARG A 82 -7.85 0.95 -21.10
CA ARG A 82 -7.86 -0.26 -21.95
C ARG A 82 -7.32 -1.49 -21.21
N LEU A 83 -7.79 -1.70 -19.97
CA LEU A 83 -7.44 -2.87 -19.18
C LEU A 83 -7.99 -4.15 -19.81
N THR A 84 -7.13 -5.15 -19.97
CA THR A 84 -7.57 -6.53 -20.20
C THR A 84 -8.24 -7.10 -18.95
N ASP A 85 -9.07 -8.14 -19.08
CA ASP A 85 -9.72 -8.79 -17.93
C ASP A 85 -8.71 -9.29 -16.89
N ALA A 86 -7.55 -9.77 -17.34
CA ALA A 86 -6.47 -10.23 -16.48
C ALA A 86 -5.84 -9.08 -15.67
N GLU A 87 -5.62 -7.92 -16.30
CA GLU A 87 -5.11 -6.72 -15.62
C GLU A 87 -6.17 -6.16 -14.67
N LYS A 88 -7.42 -6.07 -15.12
CA LYS A 88 -8.55 -5.62 -14.29
C LYS A 88 -8.70 -6.50 -13.06
N SER A 89 -8.63 -7.82 -13.21
CA SER A 89 -8.66 -8.78 -12.09
C SER A 89 -7.47 -8.58 -11.16
N ARG A 90 -6.24 -8.47 -11.68
CA ARG A 90 -5.05 -8.27 -10.86
C ARG A 90 -5.13 -6.99 -10.03
N ILE A 91 -5.63 -5.90 -10.61
CA ILE A 91 -5.76 -4.60 -9.95
C ILE A 91 -6.93 -4.63 -8.95
N TYR A 92 -8.15 -4.86 -9.44
CA TYR A 92 -9.38 -4.64 -8.68
C TYR A 92 -9.83 -5.84 -7.85
N HIS A 93 -9.39 -7.07 -8.16
CA HIS A 93 -9.72 -8.26 -7.37
C HIS A 93 -8.58 -8.75 -6.47
N PHE A 94 -7.37 -8.23 -6.66
CA PHE A 94 -6.22 -8.68 -5.88
C PHE A 94 -5.45 -7.53 -5.21
N TYR A 95 -4.82 -6.62 -5.96
CA TYR A 95 -3.96 -5.60 -5.35
C TYR A 95 -4.73 -4.60 -4.49
N ILE A 96 -5.84 -4.05 -4.99
CA ILE A 96 -6.62 -3.05 -4.26
C ILE A 96 -7.28 -3.65 -3.01
N PRO A 97 -8.00 -4.80 -3.07
CA PRO A 97 -8.60 -5.38 -1.87
C PRO A 97 -7.57 -5.67 -0.77
N VAL A 98 -6.39 -6.20 -1.13
CA VAL A 98 -5.31 -6.45 -0.15
C VAL A 98 -4.80 -5.14 0.44
N PHE A 99 -4.61 -4.10 -0.37
CA PHE A 99 -4.20 -2.78 0.14
C PHE A 99 -5.23 -2.20 1.11
N LEU A 100 -6.51 -2.21 0.75
CA LEU A 100 -7.58 -1.69 1.59
C LEU A 100 -7.70 -2.46 2.91
N TRP A 101 -7.57 -3.79 2.86
CA TRP A 101 -7.48 -4.59 4.07
C TRP A 101 -6.28 -4.19 4.93
N CYS A 102 -5.10 -3.95 4.34
CA CYS A 102 -3.96 -3.45 5.10
C CYS A 102 -4.21 -2.06 5.70
N GLU A 103 -4.95 -1.17 5.02
CA GLU A 103 -5.35 0.13 5.59
C GLU A 103 -6.27 -0.04 6.81
N ASP A 104 -7.23 -0.97 6.73
CA ASP A 104 -8.11 -1.31 7.86
C ASP A 104 -7.28 -1.85 9.04
N GLN A 105 -6.32 -2.75 8.79
CA GLN A 105 -5.44 -3.25 9.85
C GLN A 105 -4.60 -2.13 10.48
N VAL A 106 -4.16 -1.14 9.70
CA VAL A 106 -3.45 0.03 10.22
C VAL A 106 -4.37 0.90 11.09
N ALA A 107 -5.63 1.09 10.67
CA ALA A 107 -6.62 1.83 11.45
C ALA A 107 -6.94 1.11 12.78
N ASP A 108 -7.19 -0.19 12.72
CA ASP A 108 -7.45 -1.05 13.89
C ASP A 108 -6.25 -1.13 14.84
N HIS A 109 -5.04 -1.12 14.30
CA HIS A 109 -3.83 -1.07 15.12
C HIS A 109 -3.72 0.25 15.87
N ARG A 110 -3.96 1.38 15.19
CA ARG A 110 -3.87 2.72 15.78
C ARG A 110 -4.98 2.99 16.80
N SER A 111 -6.19 2.47 16.61
CA SER A 111 -7.31 2.68 17.53
C SER A 111 -7.10 2.06 18.91
N LYS A 112 -6.10 1.17 19.07
CA LYS A 112 -5.69 0.57 20.35
C LYS A 112 -4.85 1.51 21.23
N TYR A 113 -4.44 2.66 20.70
CA TYR A 113 -3.58 3.62 21.37
C TYR A 113 -4.31 4.96 21.53
N ASN A 114 -3.97 5.69 22.58
CA ASN A 114 -4.53 7.02 22.86
C ASN A 114 -3.73 8.13 22.16
N ASP A 115 -4.31 9.33 22.12
CA ASP A 115 -3.62 10.50 21.61
C ASP A 115 -2.35 10.79 22.43
N GLY A 116 -1.22 10.90 21.73
CA GLY A 116 0.10 11.13 22.34
C GLY A 116 0.89 9.86 22.64
N ASP A 117 0.30 8.67 22.49
CA ASP A 117 1.01 7.40 22.64
C ASP A 117 2.05 7.21 21.52
N GLU A 118 3.17 6.60 21.89
CA GLU A 118 4.16 6.10 20.93
C GLU A 118 3.64 4.82 20.27
N ILE A 119 3.12 4.94 19.04
CA ILE A 119 2.53 3.82 18.33
C ILE A 119 3.63 3.02 17.59
N PRO A 120 3.87 1.75 17.92
CA PRO A 120 4.83 0.93 17.20
C PRO A 120 4.35 0.64 15.77
N PRO A 121 5.25 0.42 14.81
CA PRO A 121 4.88 0.00 13.46
C PRO A 121 4.03 -1.28 13.47
N LEU A 122 2.97 -1.32 12.66
CA LEU A 122 2.24 -2.55 12.39
C LEU A 122 3.07 -3.44 11.46
N VAL A 123 3.27 -4.70 11.86
CA VAL A 123 3.94 -5.71 11.03
C VAL A 123 2.89 -6.59 10.35
N ILE A 124 2.91 -6.63 9.01
CA ILE A 124 2.04 -7.47 8.20
C ILE A 124 2.89 -8.55 7.52
N GLY A 125 2.69 -9.81 7.92
CA GLY A 125 3.36 -10.95 7.31
C GLY A 125 2.68 -11.39 6.01
N VAL A 126 3.45 -11.57 4.94
CA VAL A 126 2.95 -12.08 3.65
C VAL A 126 3.65 -13.39 3.31
N SER A 127 2.88 -14.47 3.22
CA SER A 127 3.38 -15.80 2.83
C SER A 127 2.62 -16.31 1.62
N ALA A 128 3.36 -16.87 0.66
CA ALA A 128 2.82 -17.46 -0.55
C ALA A 128 3.88 -18.33 -1.24
N PRO A 129 3.49 -19.35 -2.03
CA PRO A 129 4.41 -20.19 -2.78
C PRO A 129 5.38 -19.39 -3.67
N GLN A 130 6.53 -19.98 -4.01
CA GLN A 130 7.46 -19.36 -4.95
C GLN A 130 6.78 -19.13 -6.31
N GLY A 131 7.07 -17.99 -6.94
CA GLY A 131 6.47 -17.62 -8.23
C GLY A 131 5.04 -17.06 -8.15
N SER A 132 4.41 -17.01 -6.96
CA SER A 132 3.07 -16.45 -6.77
C SER A 132 2.94 -14.92 -6.93
N GLY A 133 4.04 -14.21 -7.20
CA GLY A 133 4.04 -12.76 -7.36
C GLY A 133 4.03 -11.96 -6.06
N LYS A 134 4.37 -12.57 -4.91
CA LYS A 134 4.47 -11.88 -3.60
C LYS A 134 5.30 -10.59 -3.65
N THR A 135 6.48 -10.62 -4.27
CA THR A 135 7.34 -9.44 -4.40
C THR A 135 6.64 -8.32 -5.18
N THR A 136 5.92 -8.67 -6.24
CA THR A 136 5.15 -7.71 -7.04
C THR A 136 3.99 -7.11 -6.25
N LEU A 137 3.26 -7.93 -5.48
CA LEU A 137 2.21 -7.46 -4.58
C LEU A 137 2.78 -6.50 -3.54
N VAL A 138 3.82 -6.90 -2.81
CA VAL A 138 4.45 -6.08 -1.77
C VAL A 138 5.00 -4.78 -2.34
N PHE A 139 5.54 -4.79 -3.56
CA PHE A 139 5.97 -3.59 -4.27
C PHE A 139 4.80 -2.63 -4.56
N ALA A 140 3.65 -3.16 -5.01
CA ALA A 140 2.45 -2.35 -5.21
C ALA A 140 1.91 -1.77 -3.89
N LEU A 141 1.89 -2.56 -2.81
CA LEU A 141 1.46 -2.11 -1.48
C LEU A 141 2.36 -0.99 -0.93
N ASP A 142 3.68 -1.16 -0.98
CA ASP A 142 4.65 -0.14 -0.55
C ASP A 142 4.48 1.16 -1.36
N TYR A 143 4.27 1.06 -2.67
CA TYR A 143 3.96 2.23 -3.50
C TYR A 143 2.65 2.91 -3.08
N LEU A 144 1.56 2.15 -2.94
CA LEU A 144 0.24 2.66 -2.55
C LEU A 144 0.25 3.32 -1.16
N PHE A 145 0.98 2.76 -0.20
CA PHE A 145 1.15 3.37 1.12
C PHE A 145 1.87 4.72 1.03
N ARG A 146 2.98 4.79 0.26
CA ARG A 146 3.74 6.04 0.08
C ARG A 146 2.91 7.13 -0.57
N VAL A 147 2.20 6.82 -1.65
CA VAL A 147 1.34 7.82 -2.34
C VAL A 147 0.08 8.15 -1.53
N SER A 148 -0.28 7.34 -0.53
CA SER A 148 -1.29 7.66 0.48
C SER A 148 -0.74 8.46 1.68
N GLY A 149 0.54 8.85 1.65
CA GLY A 149 1.17 9.62 2.73
C GLY A 149 1.55 8.79 3.96
N ARG A 150 1.69 7.47 3.84
CA ARG A 150 2.13 6.58 4.91
C ARG A 150 3.53 6.07 4.66
N ASN A 151 4.33 5.99 5.73
CA ASN A 151 5.64 5.34 5.69
C ASN A 151 5.45 3.82 5.75
N SER A 152 6.11 3.12 4.83
CA SER A 152 6.17 1.66 4.78
C SER A 152 7.60 1.19 4.57
N ALA A 153 7.89 0.00 5.09
CA ALA A 153 9.16 -0.69 4.94
C ALA A 153 8.89 -2.13 4.52
N THR A 154 9.70 -2.66 3.61
CA THR A 154 9.57 -4.03 3.11
C THR A 154 10.79 -4.84 3.51
N LEU A 155 10.55 -6.05 4.01
CA LEU A 155 11.57 -6.96 4.47
C LEU A 155 11.26 -8.36 3.93
N SER A 156 12.25 -9.00 3.31
CA SER A 156 12.11 -10.36 2.81
C SER A 156 12.85 -11.33 3.73
N ILE A 157 12.32 -12.54 3.90
CA ILE A 157 13.08 -13.59 4.59
C ILE A 157 14.40 -13.92 3.87
N ASP A 158 14.40 -13.77 2.54
CA ASP A 158 15.61 -13.92 1.71
C ASP A 158 16.72 -12.92 2.10
N ASP A 159 16.39 -11.79 2.76
CA ASP A 159 17.40 -10.82 3.21
C ASP A 159 18.23 -11.35 4.39
N PHE A 160 17.81 -12.46 4.99
CA PHE A 160 18.43 -13.10 6.14
C PHE A 160 19.05 -14.46 5.82
N TYR A 161 19.34 -14.76 4.55
CA TYR A 161 20.18 -15.92 4.26
C TYR A 161 21.53 -15.79 4.97
N LEU A 162 22.09 -16.93 5.38
CA LEU A 162 23.47 -17.02 5.83
C LEU A 162 24.41 -16.44 4.77
N THR A 163 25.51 -15.83 5.20
CA THR A 163 26.58 -15.42 4.28
C THR A 163 27.14 -16.62 3.53
N ALA A 164 27.78 -16.39 2.39
CA ALA A 164 28.39 -17.48 1.61
C ALA A 164 29.36 -18.34 2.45
N ALA A 165 30.11 -17.71 3.37
CA ALA A 165 31.01 -18.41 4.28
C ALA A 165 30.26 -19.29 5.30
N GLU A 166 29.17 -18.78 5.87
CA GLU A 166 28.33 -19.52 6.83
C GLU A 166 27.55 -20.64 6.15
N GLN A 167 27.03 -20.43 4.94
CA GLN A 167 26.41 -21.46 4.13
C GLN A 167 27.41 -22.59 3.79
N GLY A 168 28.67 -22.24 3.51
CA GLY A 168 29.75 -23.21 3.31
C GLY A 168 29.98 -24.09 4.55
N LYS A 169 30.07 -23.46 5.73
CA LYS A 169 30.19 -24.17 7.01
C LYS A 169 28.98 -25.05 7.31
N LEU A 170 27.77 -24.57 7.02
CA LEU A 170 26.52 -25.32 7.23
C LEU A 170 26.53 -26.62 6.41
N ARG A 171 26.92 -26.52 5.13
CA ARG A 171 27.06 -27.66 4.22
C ARG A 171 28.10 -28.66 4.69
N GLU A 172 29.28 -28.18 5.13
CA GLU A 172 30.35 -29.05 5.63
C GLU A 172 29.94 -29.79 6.90
N THR A 173 29.27 -29.09 7.83
CA THR A 173 28.80 -29.66 9.10
C THR A 173 27.72 -30.72 8.90
N HIS A 174 26.92 -30.60 7.83
CA HIS A 174 25.83 -31.52 7.50
C HIS A 174 26.07 -32.25 6.16
N ALA A 175 27.31 -32.71 5.95
CA ALA A 175 27.69 -33.43 4.74
C ALA A 175 26.75 -34.63 4.48
N GLY A 176 26.23 -34.71 3.25
CA GLY A 176 25.24 -35.73 2.84
C GLY A 176 23.78 -35.30 2.95
N ASN A 177 23.48 -34.16 3.59
CA ASN A 177 22.14 -33.58 3.57
C ASN A 177 21.97 -32.60 2.39
N ALA A 178 21.39 -33.08 1.29
CA ALA A 178 21.16 -32.28 0.08
C ALA A 178 20.28 -31.04 0.32
N LEU A 179 19.44 -31.03 1.36
CA LEU A 179 18.59 -29.87 1.67
C LEU A 179 19.37 -28.68 2.22
N LEU A 180 20.55 -28.92 2.82
CA LEU A 180 21.39 -27.87 3.41
C LEU A 180 22.57 -27.47 2.53
N GLU A 181 22.65 -28.02 1.31
CA GLU A 181 23.72 -27.71 0.37
C GLU A 181 23.63 -26.26 -0.14
N PHE A 182 22.41 -25.78 -0.37
CA PHE A 182 22.13 -24.46 -0.90
C PHE A 182 21.17 -23.67 0.00
N ARG A 183 21.17 -22.35 -0.20
CA ARG A 183 20.20 -21.44 0.43
C ARG A 183 18.76 -21.78 0.01
N GLY A 184 17.81 -21.51 0.89
CA GLY A 184 16.37 -21.60 0.63
C GLY A 184 15.62 -22.43 1.66
N ASN A 185 16.19 -23.57 2.05
CA ASN A 185 15.56 -24.46 3.02
C ASN A 185 15.75 -23.97 4.46
N ALA A 186 14.93 -24.51 5.37
CA ALA A 186 15.08 -24.25 6.80
C ALA A 186 16.50 -24.57 7.28
N GLY A 187 17.07 -23.68 8.09
CA GLY A 187 18.46 -23.75 8.54
C GLY A 187 19.45 -22.91 7.72
N SER A 188 19.07 -22.44 6.51
CA SER A 188 19.94 -21.58 5.68
C SER A 188 19.83 -20.08 5.96
N HIS A 189 19.21 -19.69 7.07
CA HIS A 189 18.98 -18.29 7.44
C HIS A 189 19.60 -17.96 8.80
N ASP A 190 20.08 -16.73 8.96
CA ASP A 190 20.44 -16.18 10.26
C ASP A 190 19.16 -15.74 10.99
N LEU A 191 18.62 -16.66 11.78
CA LEU A 191 17.39 -16.43 12.54
C LEU A 191 17.57 -15.37 13.62
N GLN A 192 18.72 -15.35 14.30
CA GLN A 192 18.95 -14.39 15.38
C GLN A 192 18.99 -12.97 14.81
N PHE A 193 19.71 -12.77 13.70
CA PHE A 193 19.74 -11.47 13.03
C PHE A 193 18.35 -11.03 12.54
N SER A 194 17.51 -11.98 12.11
CA SER A 194 16.13 -11.67 11.73
C SER A 194 15.26 -11.21 12.90
N ILE A 195 15.40 -11.86 14.06
CA ILE A 195 14.68 -11.51 15.29
C ILE A 195 15.15 -10.13 15.78
N ASP A 196 16.45 -9.92 15.90
CA ASP A 196 17.03 -8.65 16.35
C ASP A 196 16.62 -7.49 15.45
N THR A 197 16.56 -7.73 14.13
CA THR A 197 16.09 -6.75 13.16
C THR A 197 14.62 -6.39 13.37
N LEU A 198 13.74 -7.39 13.51
CA LEU A 198 12.31 -7.16 13.75
C LEU A 198 12.06 -6.46 15.09
N GLU A 199 12.73 -6.89 16.15
CA GLU A 199 12.66 -6.25 17.47
C GLU A 199 13.12 -4.79 17.44
N SER A 200 14.14 -4.48 16.64
CA SER A 200 14.60 -3.10 16.45
C SER A 200 13.59 -2.27 15.67
N LEU A 201 12.97 -2.84 14.64
CA LEU A 201 11.96 -2.17 13.82
C LEU A 201 10.70 -1.82 14.60
N ILE A 202 10.19 -2.74 15.44
CA ILE A 202 8.97 -2.47 16.23
C ILE A 202 9.18 -1.37 17.30
N LYS A 203 10.44 -1.07 17.65
CA LYS A 203 10.82 0.03 18.56
C LYS A 203 10.93 1.39 17.86
N LEU A 204 10.75 1.45 16.53
CA LEU A 204 10.76 2.71 15.78
C LEU A 204 9.42 3.44 15.89
N THR A 205 9.15 3.99 17.07
CA THR A 205 7.90 4.70 17.41
C THR A 205 7.98 6.21 17.17
N LYS A 206 9.19 6.79 17.16
CA LYS A 206 9.41 8.23 17.09
C LYS A 206 9.72 8.72 15.69
N GLU A 207 9.09 9.83 15.31
CA GLU A 207 9.41 10.54 14.07
C GLU A 207 10.89 10.93 14.01
N GLY A 208 11.48 10.86 12.82
CA GLY A 208 12.91 11.14 12.60
C GLY A 208 13.86 9.98 12.92
N THR A 209 13.41 8.95 13.63
CA THR A 209 14.21 7.74 13.86
C THR A 209 14.32 6.93 12.57
N LYS A 210 15.53 6.46 12.25
CA LYS A 210 15.82 5.70 11.03
C LYS A 210 16.61 4.45 11.36
N MET A 211 16.33 3.38 10.62
CA MET A 211 17.07 2.13 10.66
C MET A 211 17.40 1.71 9.22
N LYS A 212 18.57 1.10 9.02
CA LYS A 212 18.90 0.45 7.75
C LYS A 212 18.29 -0.95 7.75
N LEU A 213 17.64 -1.32 6.66
CA LEU A 213 17.15 -2.68 6.46
C LEU A 213 18.24 -3.54 5.83
N PRO A 214 18.38 -4.81 6.25
CA PRO A 214 19.26 -5.74 5.58
C PRO A 214 18.77 -6.02 4.16
N ARG A 215 19.73 -6.26 3.28
CA ARG A 215 19.51 -6.70 1.91
C ARG A 215 20.55 -7.76 1.58
N TYR A 216 20.10 -8.93 1.17
CA TYR A 216 21.00 -9.99 0.77
C TYR A 216 21.52 -9.74 -0.65
N ASP A 217 22.83 -9.80 -0.82
CA ASP A 217 23.48 -9.72 -2.13
C ASP A 217 23.40 -11.09 -2.82
N LYS A 218 22.50 -11.20 -3.81
CA LYS A 218 22.02 -12.49 -4.34
C LYS A 218 22.99 -13.19 -5.28
#